data_AF-A0A536GCZ6-F1
#
_entry.id   AF-A0A536GCZ6-F1
#
_cell.length_a   1.000
_cell.length_b   1.000
_cell.length_c   1.000
_cell.angle_alpha   90.00
_cell.angle_beta   90.00
_cell.angle_gamma   90.00
#
_symmetry.space_group_name_H-M   'P 1'
#
loop_
_entity.id
_entity.type
_entity.pdbx_description
1 polymer ?
#
loop_
_entity_poly.entity_id
_entity_poly.type
_entity_poly.pdbx_seq_one_letter_code
_entity_poly.pdbx_strand_id
1 'polypeptide(L)' 'MRAGEFLVLKKVADDAPSVSSRSAPSSGSLGVHIGFGDPCGFETGADWDCPSHIDAPASHATVSVDGRPIMENGRFLV' A
#
# COMPACT_ATOMS: atom_id res chain seq x y z
N MET A 1 14.32 12.03 4.12
CA MET A 1 13.30 10.96 4.20
C MET A 1 12.94 10.57 2.77
N ARG A 2 12.89 9.27 2.45
CA ARG A 2 12.54 8.75 1.11
C ARG A 2 11.23 7.97 1.20
N ALA A 3 10.41 8.03 0.16
CA ALA A 3 9.32 7.06 0.02
C ALA A 3 9.94 5.69 -0.29
N GLY A 4 9.53 4.68 0.47
CA GLY A 4 10.02 3.32 0.37
C GLY A 4 9.06 2.42 -0.40
N GLU A 5 7.76 2.56 -0.15
CA GLU A 5 6.72 1.75 -0.78
C GLU A 5 5.42 2.54 -1.05
N PHE A 6 4.64 2.04 -1.99
CA PHE A 6 3.31 2.52 -2.32
C PHE A 6 2.38 1.33 -2.53
N LEU A 7 1.31 1.24 -1.73
CA LEU A 7 0.40 0.11 -1.77
C LEU A 7 -1.04 0.56 -2.00
N VAL A 8 -1.73 -0.15 -2.89
CA VAL A 8 -3.15 0.03 -3.18
C VAL A 8 -3.86 -1.26 -2.82
N LEU A 9 -4.66 -1.24 -1.74
CA LEU A 9 -5.31 -2.43 -1.19
C LEU A 9 -6.81 -2.43 -1.52
N LYS A 10 -7.23 -3.40 -2.34
CA LYS A 10 -8.64 -3.77 -2.53
C LYS A 10 -8.92 -5.04 -1.72
N LYS A 11 -9.89 -5.01 -0.81
CA LYS A 11 -10.37 -6.25 -0.16
C LYS A 11 -11.11 -7.06 -1.21
N VAL A 12 -10.54 -8.18 -1.62
CA VAL A 12 -11.28 -9.25 -2.31
C VAL A 12 -12.15 -9.93 -1.24
N ALA A 13 -13.43 -10.17 -1.56
CA ALA A 13 -14.34 -10.85 -0.64
C ALA A 13 -13.68 -12.16 -0.14
N ASP A 14 -13.72 -12.35 1.18
CA ASP A 14 -12.92 -13.34 1.90
C ASP A 14 -13.15 -14.78 1.39
N ASP A 15 -12.12 -15.38 0.79
CA ASP A 15 -11.97 -16.84 0.62
C ASP A 15 -10.49 -17.30 0.64
N ALA A 16 -9.54 -16.42 0.98
CA ALA A 16 -8.11 -16.77 1.05
C ALA A 16 -7.59 -16.69 2.50
N PRO A 17 -6.85 -17.71 2.99
CA PRO A 17 -6.29 -17.71 4.34
C PRO A 17 -5.29 -16.56 4.49
N SER A 18 -5.42 -15.83 5.59
CA SER A 18 -4.57 -14.70 5.96
C SER A 18 -3.10 -15.12 6.05
N VAL A 19 -2.28 -14.69 5.09
CA VAL A 19 -0.82 -14.71 5.23
C VAL A 19 -0.42 -13.40 5.90
N SER A 20 -0.03 -13.47 7.18
CA SER A 20 0.55 -12.34 7.90
C SER A 20 2.06 -12.26 7.61
N SER A 21 2.47 -11.38 6.69
CA SER A 21 3.83 -10.83 6.72
C SER A 21 3.82 -9.57 7.60
N ARG A 22 4.92 -9.36 8.33
CA ARG A 22 5.10 -8.21 9.22
C ARG A 22 4.85 -6.93 8.41
N SER A 23 4.02 -6.05 8.95
CA SER A 23 3.58 -4.78 8.34
C SER A 23 2.41 -4.83 7.36
N ALA A 24 1.69 -5.95 7.21
CA ALA A 24 0.35 -5.87 6.63
C ALA A 24 -0.52 -4.96 7.52
N PRO A 25 -1.13 -3.87 6.99
CA PRO A 25 -2.06 -3.07 7.76
C PRO A 25 -3.18 -3.99 8.22
N SER A 26 -3.55 -3.93 9.50
CA SER A 26 -4.44 -4.90 10.17
C SER A 26 -5.68 -5.23 9.33
N SER A 27 -5.61 -6.32 8.54
CA SER A 27 -6.64 -7.11 7.83
C SER A 27 -7.90 -6.41 7.24
N GLY A 28 -8.00 -5.08 7.21
CA GLY A 28 -9.28 -4.39 7.05
C GLY A 28 -9.21 -2.94 6.55
N SER A 29 -8.02 -2.36 6.37
CA SER A 29 -7.87 -1.03 5.79
C SER A 29 -7.98 -1.10 4.27
N LEU A 30 -9.21 -0.98 3.77
CA LEU A 30 -9.47 -0.60 2.39
C LEU A 30 -8.85 0.77 2.13
N GLY A 31 -8.02 0.91 1.09
CA GLY A 31 -7.47 2.22 0.69
C GLY A 31 -6.03 2.18 0.20
N VAL A 32 -5.40 3.34 0.24
CA VAL A 32 -4.02 3.58 -0.22
C VAL A 32 -3.18 3.92 1.00
N HIS A 33 -1.94 3.45 1.04
CA HIS A 33 -0.92 4.01 1.93
C HIS A 33 0.39 4.26 1.20
N ILE A 34 1.19 5.16 1.76
CA ILE A 34 2.55 5.45 1.33
C ILE A 34 3.47 5.16 2.51
N GLY A 35 4.41 4.23 2.34
CA GLY A 35 5.43 3.91 3.32
C GLY A 35 6.66 4.80 3.13
N PHE A 36 7.16 5.39 4.21
CA PHE A 36 8.41 6.16 4.24
C PHE A 36 9.48 5.41 5.05
N GLY A 37 10.72 5.50 4.61
CA GLY A 37 11.82 4.78 5.26
C GLY A 37 12.04 3.42 4.62
N ASP A 38 12.10 2.33 5.39
CA ASP A 38 12.44 0.99 4.89
C ASP A 38 11.58 0.67 3.65
N PRO A 39 12.19 0.36 2.49
CA PRO A 39 11.44 0.18 1.26
C PRO A 39 10.85 -1.22 1.09
N CYS A 40 10.98 -2.13 2.06
CA CYS A 40 10.59 -3.54 1.87
C CYS A 40 11.26 -4.10 0.60
N GLY A 41 12.60 -4.10 0.59
CA GLY A 41 13.39 -4.33 -0.63
C GLY A 41 13.12 -5.66 -1.34
N PHE A 42 12.58 -6.67 -0.65
CA PHE A 42 12.16 -7.93 -1.26
C PHE A 42 10.93 -7.75 -2.18
N GLU A 43 9.97 -6.94 -1.75
CA GLU A 43 8.74 -6.64 -2.48
C GLU A 43 8.94 -5.56 -3.55
N THR A 44 9.71 -4.51 -3.24
CA THR A 44 9.88 -3.34 -4.13
C THR A 44 11.08 -3.43 -5.06
N GLY A 45 12.05 -4.31 -4.77
CA GLY A 45 13.31 -4.41 -5.51
C GLY A 45 14.30 -3.28 -5.18
N ALA A 46 14.06 -2.51 -4.12
CA ALA A 46 14.98 -1.46 -3.67
C ALA A 46 16.32 -2.03 -3.18
N ASP A 47 17.40 -1.32 -3.48
CA ASP A 47 18.79 -1.68 -3.13
C ASP A 47 19.30 -0.97 -1.86
N TRP A 48 18.40 -0.35 -1.10
CA TRP A 48 18.71 0.44 0.08
C TRP A 48 17.83 0.04 1.26
N ASP A 49 18.28 0.37 2.48
CA ASP A 49 17.58 0.08 3.72
C ASP A 49 17.41 1.33 4.60
N CYS A 50 16.53 1.23 5.59
CA CYS A 50 16.34 2.26 6.61
C CYS A 50 15.81 1.61 7.90
N PRO A 51 16.29 1.98 9.10
CA PRO A 51 15.85 1.36 10.35
C PRO A 51 14.42 1.72 10.78
N SER A 52 13.82 2.73 10.15
CA SER A 52 12.44 3.17 10.45
C SER A 52 11.55 2.93 9.24
N HIS A 53 10.31 2.52 9.49
CA HIS A 53 9.25 2.41 8.48
C HIS A 53 7.99 3.10 9.02
N ILE A 54 7.41 4.01 8.24
CA ILE A 54 6.24 4.82 8.64
C ILE A 54 5.19 4.76 7.54
N ASP A 55 4.00 4.25 7.89
CA ASP A 55 2.82 4.23 7.02
C ASP A 55 2.00 5.52 7.10
N ALA A 56 1.75 6.14 5.96
CA ALA A 56 0.82 7.24 5.82
C ALA A 56 -0.45 6.79 5.07
N PRO A 57 -1.58 6.54 5.76
CA PRO A 57 -2.84 6.15 5.11
C PRO A 57 -3.48 7.34 4.38
N ALA A 58 -4.01 7.10 3.19
CA ALA A 58 -4.69 8.06 2.35
C ALA A 58 -6.12 7.58 2.03
N SER A 59 -7.03 7.78 3.00
CA SER A 59 -8.41 7.27 2.97
C SER A 59 -9.30 7.86 1.87
N HIS A 60 -8.93 9.01 1.29
CA HIS A 60 -9.69 9.72 0.26
C HIS A 60 -8.85 9.94 -1.02
N ALA A 61 -7.89 9.07 -1.27
CA ALA A 61 -7.00 9.20 -2.43
C ALA A 61 -7.76 9.06 -3.76
N THR A 62 -7.32 9.82 -4.76
CA THR A 62 -7.61 9.56 -6.17
C THR A 62 -6.32 9.06 -6.81
N VAL A 63 -6.36 7.87 -7.41
CA VAL A 63 -5.18 7.19 -7.95
C VAL A 63 -5.37 6.91 -9.43
N SER A 64 -4.36 7.27 -10.21
CA SER A 64 -4.23 6.90 -11.62
C SER A 64 -2.88 6.21 -11.84
N VAL A 65 -2.89 5.11 -12.59
CA VAL A 65 -1.68 4.36 -12.99
C VAL A 65 -1.60 4.41 -14.51
N ASP A 66 -0.47 4.87 -15.05
CA ASP A 66 -0.25 5.00 -16.49
C ASP A 66 -1.37 5.77 -17.22
N GLY A 67 -1.88 6.82 -16.57
CA GLY A 67 -2.99 7.64 -17.09
C GLY A 67 -4.37 7.01 -16.99
N ARG A 68 -4.50 5.82 -16.38
CA ARG A 68 -5.78 5.14 -16.16
C ARG A 68 -6.24 5.33 -14.70
N PRO A 69 -7.40 5.94 -14.44
CA PRO A 69 -7.89 6.08 -13.09
C PRO A 69 -8.34 4.72 -12.54
N ILE A 70 -7.88 4.37 -11.34
CA ILE A 70 -8.23 3.11 -10.65
C ILE A 70 -8.95 3.34 -9.33
N MET A 71 -8.83 4.54 -8.75
CA MET A 71 -9.49 4.93 -7.52
C MET A 71 -9.88 6.41 -7.59
N GLU A 72 -11.06 6.74 -7.09
CA GLU A 72 -11.55 8.11 -6.91
C GLU A 72 -12.11 8.28 -5.50
N ASN A 73 -11.63 9.29 -4.77
CA ASN A 73 -12.09 9.61 -3.41
C ASN A 73 -12.14 8.39 -2.47
N GLY A 74 -11.07 7.58 -2.47
CA GLY A 74 -10.95 6.38 -1.64
C GLY A 74 -11.75 5.17 -2.12
N ARG A 75 -12.39 5.24 -3.29
CA ARG A 75 -13.21 4.15 -3.86
C ARG A 75 -12.62 3.63 -5.16
N PHE A 76 -12.48 2.31 -5.27
CA PHE A 76 -12.08 1.67 -6.51
C PHE A 76 -13.13 1.90 -7.60
N LEU A 77 -12.68 2.16 -8.83
CA LEU A 77 -13.54 2.41 -9.99
C LEU A 77 -13.96 1.13 -10.74
N VAL A 78 -13.47 -0.05 -10.30
CA VAL A 78 -13.69 -1.39 -10.86
C VAL A 78 -13.85 -2.41 -9.74
#